data_AF-A0A9D5MI13-F1
#
_entry.id   AF-A0A9D5MI13-F1
#
_cell.length_a   1.000
_cell.length_b   1.000
_cell.length_c   1.000
_cell.angle_alpha   90.00
_cell.angle_beta   90.00
_cell.angle_gamma   90.00
#
_symmetry.space_group_name_H-M   'P 1'
#
loop_
_entity.id
_entity.type
_entity.pdbx_description
1 polymer ?
#
loop_
_entity_poly.entity_id
_entity_poly.type
_entity_poly.pdbx_seq_one_letter_code
_entity_poly.pdbx_strand_id
1 'polypeptide(L)'
;GYFPNINADDVGGVSVGGGSLWAFKTGDEAREAATWEFVKFMVSAEEQAFWNAQTGYFPVNVEAHETETFKANVEQYPQFQVAIDQLHDSAPEYAGGLLSVFSTARASVQEYTEKLVHGEIEDVDDCVSQLAAAINDQIEMYNLANY
;
A
#
# COMPACT_ATOMS: atom_id res chain seq x y z
N GLY A 1 -4.79 -6.92 -18.30
CA GLY A 1 -4.34 -8.18 -17.64
C GLY A 1 -3.51 -7.83 -16.44
N TYR A 2 -3.25 -8.79 -15.57
CA TYR A 2 -2.44 -8.59 -14.35
C TYR A 2 -1.00 -8.21 -14.66
N PHE A 3 -0.30 -7.72 -13.64
CA PHE A 3 1.16 -7.55 -13.73
C PHE A 3 1.87 -8.86 -14.09
N PRO A 4 2.99 -8.78 -14.82
CA PRO A 4 3.75 -9.96 -15.20
C PRO A 4 4.44 -10.59 -13.98
N ASN A 5 4.54 -11.91 -14.01
CA ASN A 5 5.37 -12.68 -13.10
C ASN A 5 6.84 -12.66 -13.55
N ILE A 6 7.76 -12.89 -12.61
CA ILE A 6 9.21 -13.00 -12.89
C ILE A 6 9.52 -14.42 -13.38
N ASN A 7 8.99 -15.44 -12.70
CA ASN A 7 9.14 -16.85 -13.02
C ASN A 7 7.80 -17.52 -13.35
N ALA A 8 7.86 -18.69 -13.97
CA ALA A 8 6.66 -19.43 -14.39
C ALA A 8 5.84 -20.01 -13.21
N ASP A 9 6.50 -20.25 -12.08
CA ASP A 9 5.93 -20.78 -10.84
C ASP A 9 5.54 -19.69 -9.83
N ASP A 10 5.78 -18.42 -10.14
CA ASP A 10 5.31 -17.31 -9.31
C ASP A 10 3.78 -17.30 -9.26
N VAL A 11 3.25 -17.21 -8.05
CA VAL A 11 1.81 -17.10 -7.79
C VAL A 11 1.28 -15.67 -7.96
N GLY A 12 2.18 -14.71 -8.22
CA GLY A 12 1.86 -13.29 -8.36
C GLY A 12 1.32 -12.69 -7.06
N GLY A 13 0.70 -11.52 -7.19
CA GLY A 13 0.04 -10.81 -6.09
C GLY A 13 0.41 -9.33 -6.04
N VAL A 14 -0.45 -8.55 -5.39
CA VAL A 14 -0.24 -7.11 -5.15
C VAL A 14 -0.45 -6.79 -3.69
N SER A 15 0.39 -5.90 -3.16
CA SER A 15 0.19 -5.29 -1.85
C SER A 15 -0.49 -3.95 -1.99
N VAL A 16 -1.40 -3.65 -1.07
CA VAL A 16 -1.94 -2.31 -0.92
C VAL A 16 -0.86 -1.33 -0.46
N GLY A 17 -0.97 -0.08 -0.93
CA GLY A 17 -0.17 1.06 -0.51
C GLY A 17 -1.05 2.30 -0.34
N GLY A 18 -0.43 3.48 -0.27
CA GLY A 18 -1.16 4.75 -0.10
C GLY A 18 -1.17 5.25 1.33
N GLY A 19 -2.29 5.85 1.76
CA GLY A 19 -2.46 6.45 3.07
C GLY A 19 -3.67 5.92 3.81
N SER A 20 -3.75 6.21 5.11
CA SER A 20 -4.89 5.87 5.97
C SER A 20 -5.30 7.07 6.82
N LEU A 21 -6.57 7.09 7.26
CA LEU A 21 -7.08 8.08 8.21
C LEU A 21 -6.83 7.59 9.63
N TRP A 22 -6.20 8.42 10.46
CA TRP A 22 -5.96 8.14 11.88
C TRP A 22 -6.70 9.15 12.75
N ALA A 23 -7.48 8.66 13.71
CA ALA A 23 -8.11 9.49 14.73
C ALA A 23 -7.23 9.52 15.98
N PHE A 24 -7.00 10.72 16.51
CA PHE A 24 -6.22 10.91 17.74
C PHE A 24 -7.16 11.14 18.92
N LYS A 25 -6.75 10.67 20.10
CA LYS A 25 -7.40 11.06 21.34
C LYS A 25 -7.08 12.52 21.61
N THR A 26 -8.10 13.37 21.64
CA THR A 26 -7.95 14.81 21.90
C THR A 26 -8.42 15.19 23.28
N GLY A 27 -9.23 14.34 23.94
CA GLY A 27 -9.86 14.67 25.22
C GLY A 27 -11.02 15.65 25.08
N ASP A 28 -11.51 15.85 23.86
CA ASP A 28 -12.67 16.68 23.52
C ASP A 28 -13.68 15.79 22.81
N GLU A 29 -14.74 15.41 23.52
CA GLU A 29 -15.74 14.46 23.03
C GLU A 29 -16.46 14.96 21.78
N ALA A 30 -16.70 16.26 21.66
CA ALA A 30 -17.36 16.83 20.49
C ALA A 30 -16.46 16.73 19.25
N ARG A 31 -15.16 16.99 19.42
CA ARG A 31 -14.18 16.84 18.34
C ARG A 31 -13.98 15.39 17.93
N GLU A 32 -13.94 14.47 18.89
CA GLU A 32 -13.81 13.03 18.62
C GLU A 32 -15.05 12.50 17.88
N ALA A 33 -16.26 12.93 18.29
CA ALA A 33 -17.50 12.59 17.58
C ALA A 33 -17.53 13.14 16.14
N ALA A 34 -17.16 14.41 15.94
CA ALA A 34 -17.08 15.01 14.61
C ALA A 34 -16.06 14.30 13.70
N THR A 35 -14.93 13.88 14.28
CA THR A 35 -13.92 13.08 13.56
C THR A 35 -14.51 11.75 13.09
N TRP A 36 -15.31 11.09 13.93
CA TRP A 36 -15.97 9.83 13.55
C TRP A 36 -17.01 10.02 12.43
N GLU A 37 -17.82 11.08 12.48
CA GLU A 37 -18.76 11.39 11.39
C GLU A 37 -18.04 11.62 10.06
N PHE A 38 -16.91 12.33 10.08
CA PHE A 38 -16.09 12.54 8.89
C PHE A 38 -15.52 11.22 8.34
N VAL A 39 -14.99 10.35 9.20
CA VAL A 39 -14.49 9.03 8.77
C VAL A 39 -15.60 8.23 8.11
N LYS A 40 -16.79 8.15 8.71
CA LYS A 40 -17.95 7.44 8.13
C LYS A 40 -18.33 7.96 6.76
N PHE A 41 -18.35 9.29 6.58
CA PHE A 41 -18.61 9.91 5.28
C PHE A 41 -17.56 9.48 4.25
N MET A 42 -16.28 9.62 4.59
CA MET A 42 -15.17 9.27 3.70
C MET A 42 -15.18 7.79 3.30
N VAL A 43 -15.62 6.88 4.16
CA VAL A 43 -15.69 5.42 3.85
C VAL A 43 -17.07 4.96 3.36
N SER A 44 -18.00 5.88 3.13
CA SER A 44 -19.31 5.52 2.57
C SER A 44 -19.19 5.04 1.11
N ALA A 45 -20.15 4.25 0.65
CA ALA A 45 -20.12 3.65 -0.68
C ALA A 45 -20.04 4.71 -1.80
N GLU A 46 -20.84 5.78 -1.68
CA GLU A 46 -20.90 6.87 -2.66
C GLU A 46 -19.56 7.62 -2.75
N GLU A 47 -18.99 7.99 -1.60
CA GLU A 47 -17.72 8.72 -1.55
C GLU A 47 -16.54 7.86 -2.00
N GLN A 48 -16.53 6.57 -1.67
CA GLN A 48 -15.50 5.65 -2.14
C GLN A 48 -15.57 5.42 -3.66
N ALA A 49 -16.78 5.33 -4.22
CA ALA A 49 -16.97 5.26 -5.67
C ALA A 49 -16.52 6.54 -6.37
N PHE A 50 -16.87 7.71 -5.82
CA PHE A 50 -16.41 9.00 -6.31
C PHE A 50 -14.88 9.11 -6.25
N TRP A 51 -14.28 8.80 -5.11
CA TRP A 51 -12.83 8.86 -4.91
C TRP A 51 -12.09 7.93 -5.89
N ASN A 52 -12.56 6.69 -6.05
CA ASN A 52 -12.02 5.76 -7.04
C ASN A 52 -12.09 6.35 -8.46
N ALA A 53 -13.25 6.86 -8.88
CA ALA A 53 -13.42 7.40 -10.23
C ALA A 53 -12.54 8.62 -10.52
N GLN A 54 -12.26 9.45 -9.51
CA GLN A 54 -11.43 10.66 -9.68
C GLN A 54 -9.93 10.40 -9.58
N THR A 55 -9.51 9.35 -8.87
CA THR A 55 -8.10 9.19 -8.48
C THR A 55 -7.48 7.84 -8.85
N GLY A 56 -8.31 6.83 -9.08
CA GLY A 56 -7.90 5.45 -9.28
C GLY A 56 -7.56 4.67 -8.01
N TYR A 57 -7.68 5.26 -6.81
CA TYR A 57 -7.52 4.51 -5.55
C TYR A 57 -8.58 3.42 -5.42
N PHE A 58 -8.21 2.30 -4.78
CA PHE A 58 -9.15 1.23 -4.48
C PHE A 58 -10.23 1.70 -3.50
N PRO A 59 -11.52 1.41 -3.77
CA PRO A 59 -12.56 1.62 -2.79
C PRO A 59 -12.38 0.64 -1.62
N VAL A 60 -12.39 1.13 -0.38
CA VAL A 60 -12.31 0.27 0.82
C VAL A 60 -13.68 -0.26 1.27
N ASN A 61 -14.76 0.23 0.65
CA ASN A 61 -16.11 -0.22 0.87
C ASN A 61 -16.59 -0.98 -0.36
N VAL A 62 -16.86 -2.29 -0.21
CA VAL A 62 -17.30 -3.16 -1.31
C VAL A 62 -18.66 -2.76 -1.88
N GLU A 63 -19.50 -2.07 -1.12
CA GLU A 63 -20.79 -1.55 -1.60
C GLU A 63 -20.60 -0.43 -2.65
N ALA A 64 -19.41 0.18 -2.73
CA ALA A 64 -19.09 1.14 -3.79
C ALA A 64 -19.25 0.53 -5.19
N HIS A 65 -19.01 -0.78 -5.33
CA HIS A 65 -19.14 -1.48 -6.60
C HIS A 65 -20.58 -1.50 -7.14
N GLU A 66 -21.57 -1.32 -6.26
CA GLU A 66 -22.97 -1.31 -6.65
C GLU A 66 -23.46 0.07 -7.11
N THR A 67 -22.69 1.12 -6.86
CA THR A 67 -23.04 2.51 -7.23
C THR A 67 -22.99 2.70 -8.75
N GLU A 68 -23.85 3.59 -9.27
CA GLU A 68 -23.83 3.96 -10.69
C GLU A 68 -22.49 4.60 -11.09
N THR A 69 -21.91 5.42 -10.20
CA THR A 69 -20.60 6.07 -10.41
C THR A 69 -19.50 5.05 -10.68
N PHE A 70 -19.41 4.00 -9.86
CA PHE A 70 -18.39 2.97 -10.04
C PHE A 70 -18.63 2.15 -11.32
N LYS A 71 -19.87 1.72 -11.54
CA LYS A 71 -20.25 0.93 -12.73
C LYS A 71 -19.92 1.69 -14.03
N ALA A 72 -20.26 2.97 -14.10
CA ALA A 72 -19.92 3.83 -15.24
C ALA A 72 -18.40 4.00 -15.41
N ASN A 73 -17.66 4.18 -14.31
CA ASN A 73 -16.21 4.33 -14.36
C ASN A 73 -15.53 3.06 -14.90
N VAL A 74 -15.94 1.88 -14.45
CA VAL A 74 -15.38 0.60 -14.91
C VAL A 74 -15.78 0.30 -16.37
N GLU A 75 -17.00 0.64 -16.78
CA GLU A 75 -17.42 0.51 -18.18
C GLU A 75 -16.54 1.36 -19.11
N GLN A 76 -16.25 2.60 -18.71
CA GLN A 76 -15.38 3.49 -19.46
C GLN A 76 -13.91 3.08 -19.39
N TYR A 77 -13.46 2.56 -18.25
CA TYR A 77 -12.08 2.24 -17.94
C TYR A 77 -11.94 0.85 -17.30
N PRO A 78 -12.02 -0.23 -18.10
CA PRO A 78 -12.00 -1.61 -17.60
C PRO A 78 -10.75 -1.98 -16.80
N GLN A 79 -9.65 -1.24 -16.95
CA GLN A 79 -8.43 -1.46 -16.18
C GLN A 79 -8.61 -1.28 -14.67
N PHE A 80 -9.59 -0.50 -14.21
CA PHE A 80 -9.88 -0.39 -12.77
C PHE A 80 -10.41 -1.71 -12.20
N GLN A 81 -11.24 -2.44 -12.95
CA GLN A 81 -11.68 -3.77 -12.55
C GLN A 81 -10.52 -4.76 -12.52
N VAL A 82 -9.63 -4.73 -13.51
CA VAL A 82 -8.45 -5.61 -13.56
C VAL A 82 -7.58 -5.44 -12.30
N ALA A 83 -7.40 -4.21 -11.82
CA ALA A 83 -6.62 -3.96 -10.61
C ALA A 83 -7.32 -4.50 -9.35
N ILE A 84 -8.66 -4.41 -9.28
CA ILE A 84 -9.47 -4.94 -8.19
C ILE A 84 -9.43 -6.48 -8.19
N ASP A 85 -9.61 -7.09 -9.35
CA ASP A 85 -9.54 -8.55 -9.51
C ASP A 85 -8.16 -9.07 -9.08
N GLN A 86 -7.08 -8.40 -9.48
CA GLN A 86 -5.72 -8.78 -9.09
C GLN A 86 -5.51 -8.68 -7.56
N LEU A 87 -6.09 -7.67 -6.92
CA LEU A 87 -6.03 -7.52 -5.47
C LEU A 87 -6.80 -8.66 -4.77
N HIS A 88 -7.97 -9.05 -5.28
CA HIS A 88 -8.76 -10.15 -4.71
C HIS A 88 -8.12 -11.53 -4.90
N ASP A 89 -7.40 -11.73 -6.00
CA ASP A 89 -6.67 -12.97 -6.28
C ASP A 89 -5.34 -13.07 -5.53
N SER A 90 -4.90 -12.01 -4.85
CA SER A 90 -3.66 -11.99 -4.07
C SER A 90 -3.81 -12.78 -2.76
N ALA A 91 -2.78 -13.56 -2.41
CA ALA A 91 -2.77 -14.32 -1.16
C ALA A 91 -2.70 -13.40 0.08
N PRO A 92 -3.18 -13.83 1.27
CA PRO A 92 -3.18 -13.02 2.49
C PRO A 92 -1.79 -12.50 2.91
N GLU A 93 -0.73 -13.20 2.54
CA GLU A 93 0.66 -12.82 2.82
C GLU A 93 1.08 -11.52 2.12
N TYR A 94 0.33 -11.08 1.10
CA TYR A 94 0.54 -9.83 0.37
C TYR A 94 -0.23 -8.63 0.97
N ALA A 95 -0.76 -8.73 2.19
CA ALA A 95 -1.49 -7.63 2.86
C ALA A 95 -0.65 -6.37 3.15
N GLY A 96 0.66 -6.42 2.88
CA GLY A 96 1.61 -5.33 3.07
C GLY A 96 2.50 -5.50 4.28
N GLY A 97 3.58 -4.72 4.33
CA GLY A 97 4.54 -4.80 5.42
C GLY A 97 4.14 -3.93 6.61
N LEU A 98 4.38 -4.44 7.82
CA LEU A 98 4.38 -3.66 9.05
C LEU A 98 5.84 -3.48 9.51
N LEU A 99 6.37 -2.27 9.34
CA LEU A 99 7.75 -1.96 9.68
C LEU A 99 7.87 -0.54 10.21
N SER A 100 8.42 -0.40 11.42
CA SER A 100 8.55 0.90 12.10
C SER A 100 9.46 1.89 11.39
N VAL A 101 10.39 1.37 10.59
CA VAL A 101 11.37 2.14 9.80
C VAL A 101 11.05 2.10 8.30
N PHE A 102 9.77 1.91 7.92
CA PHE A 102 9.37 1.69 6.52
C PHE A 102 9.96 2.71 5.54
N SER A 103 9.95 3.99 5.90
CA SER A 103 10.44 5.07 5.03
C SER A 103 11.95 4.96 4.77
N THR A 104 12.76 4.71 5.80
CA THR A 104 14.21 4.58 5.64
C THR A 104 14.58 3.24 5.02
N ALA A 105 13.84 2.17 5.34
CA ALA A 105 14.02 0.87 4.70
C ALA A 105 13.76 0.96 3.18
N ARG A 106 12.70 1.66 2.75
CA ARG A 106 12.45 1.93 1.32
C ARG A 106 13.58 2.72 0.68
N ALA A 107 14.11 3.73 1.36
CA ALA A 107 15.24 4.50 0.85
C ALA A 107 16.49 3.62 0.67
N SER A 108 16.76 2.72 1.62
CA SER A 108 17.85 1.73 1.49
C SER A 108 17.61 0.78 0.32
N VAL A 109 16.39 0.26 0.14
CA VAL A 109 16.07 -0.60 -1.02
C VAL A 109 16.37 0.13 -2.33
N GLN A 110 15.99 1.41 -2.45
CA GLN A 110 16.28 2.23 -3.63
C GLN A 110 17.78 2.39 -3.85
N GLU A 111 18.51 2.81 -2.82
CA GLU A 111 19.96 3.03 -2.89
C GLU A 111 20.73 1.78 -3.31
N TYR A 112 20.45 0.63 -2.69
CA TYR A 112 21.14 -0.62 -3.01
C TYR A 112 20.74 -1.16 -4.39
N THR A 113 19.49 -0.96 -4.82
CA THR A 113 19.07 -1.28 -6.19
C THR A 113 19.81 -0.42 -7.21
N GLU A 114 19.97 0.88 -6.94
CA GLU A 114 20.74 1.80 -7.82
C GLU A 114 22.22 1.39 -7.90
N LYS A 115 22.85 1.06 -6.76
CA LYS A 115 24.23 0.55 -6.70
C LYS A 115 24.41 -0.72 -7.54
N LEU A 116 23.47 -1.66 -7.46
CA LEU A 116 23.49 -2.87 -8.27
C LEU A 116 23.36 -2.55 -9.76
N VAL A 117 22.38 -1.72 -10.14
CA VAL A 117 22.11 -1.35 -11.53
C VAL A 117 23.27 -0.59 -12.17
N HIS A 118 23.98 0.23 -11.39
CA HIS A 118 25.15 0.97 -11.87
C HIS A 118 26.46 0.16 -11.84
N GLY A 119 26.44 -1.07 -11.30
CA GLY A 119 27.62 -1.92 -11.19
C GLY A 119 28.59 -1.48 -10.08
N GLU A 120 28.14 -0.68 -9.10
CA GLU A 120 28.91 -0.38 -7.89
C GLU A 120 28.98 -1.59 -6.95
N ILE A 121 27.92 -2.40 -6.96
CA ILE A 121 27.89 -3.75 -6.40
C ILE A 121 27.57 -4.69 -7.56
N GLU A 122 28.46 -5.62 -7.89
CA GLU A 122 28.27 -6.51 -9.04
C GLU A 122 27.52 -7.79 -8.68
N ASP A 123 27.66 -8.26 -7.44
CA ASP A 123 27.07 -9.51 -6.96
C ASP A 123 25.71 -9.25 -6.27
N VAL A 124 24.69 -9.99 -6.70
CA VAL A 124 23.32 -9.81 -6.19
C VAL A 124 23.20 -10.21 -4.73
N ASP A 125 23.87 -11.30 -4.32
CA ASP A 125 23.79 -11.81 -2.95
C ASP A 125 24.50 -10.86 -1.97
N ASP A 126 25.62 -10.26 -2.38
CA ASP A 126 26.30 -9.21 -1.63
C ASP A 126 25.42 -7.97 -1.49
N CYS A 127 24.77 -7.52 -2.57
CA CYS A 127 23.84 -6.39 -2.53
C CYS A 127 22.69 -6.64 -1.53
N VAL A 128 22.05 -7.81 -1.59
CA VAL A 128 20.96 -8.19 -0.68
C VAL A 128 21.46 -8.27 0.76
N SER A 129 22.65 -8.81 1.00
CA SER A 129 23.24 -8.93 2.33
C SER A 129 23.52 -7.57 2.96
N GLN A 130 24.10 -6.63 2.20
CA GLN A 130 24.38 -5.27 2.67
C GLN A 130 23.09 -4.47 2.90
N LEU A 131 22.11 -4.59 2.01
CA LEU A 131 20.78 -4.01 2.19
C LEU A 131 20.12 -4.51 3.49
N ALA A 132 20.14 -5.83 3.72
CA ALA A 132 19.57 -6.43 4.92
C ALA A 132 20.27 -5.93 6.19
N ALA A 133 21.61 -5.84 6.18
CA ALA A 133 22.38 -5.29 7.30
C ALA A 133 21.98 -3.84 7.60
N ALA A 134 21.90 -2.98 6.57
CA ALA A 134 21.53 -1.58 6.72
C ALA A 134 20.11 -1.39 7.30
N ILE A 135 19.14 -2.22 6.88
CA ILE A 135 17.78 -2.17 7.44
C ILE A 135 17.74 -2.70 8.88
N ASN A 136 18.50 -3.76 9.19
CA ASN A 136 18.58 -4.29 10.56
C ASN A 136 19.15 -3.26 11.53
N ASP A 137 20.19 -2.52 11.14
CA ASP A 137 20.75 -1.44 11.95
C ASP A 137 19.71 -0.34 12.23
N GLN A 138 18.90 0.02 11.23
CA GLN A 138 17.80 0.99 11.41
C GLN A 138 16.74 0.48 12.39
N ILE A 139 16.38 -0.80 12.31
CA ILE A 139 15.42 -1.43 13.24
C ILE A 139 15.99 -1.42 14.66
N GLU A 140 17.27 -1.76 14.83
CA GLU A 140 17.94 -1.73 16.13
C GLU A 140 17.93 -0.32 16.73
N MET A 141 18.29 0.69 15.94
CA MET A 141 18.24 2.09 16.36
C MET A 141 16.82 2.54 16.75
N TYR A 142 15.81 2.18 15.95
CA TYR A 142 14.42 2.48 16.26
C TYR A 142 14.01 1.86 17.60
N ASN A 143 14.33 0.59 17.82
CA ASN A 143 14.01 -0.10 19.06
C ASN A 143 14.69 0.60 20.25
N LEU A 144 15.98 0.89 20.16
CA LEU A 144 16.72 1.58 21.23
C LEU A 144 16.12 2.95 21.59
N ALA A 145 15.53 3.67 20.64
CA ALA A 145 14.94 4.98 20.87
C ALA A 145 13.51 4.94 21.45
N ASN A 146 12.83 3.80 21.39
CA ASN A 146 11.41 3.67 21.74
C ASN A 146 11.14 2.64 22.87
N TYR A 147 12.19 2.15 23.54
CA TYR A 147 12.10 1.36 24.78
C TYR A 147 12.41 2.21 26.02
#